data_AF-A0AA39IT32-F1
#
_entry.id   AF-A0AA39IT32-F1
#
_cell.length_a   1.000
_cell.length_b   1.000
_cell.length_c   1.000
_cell.angle_alpha   90.00
_cell.angle_beta   90.00
_cell.angle_gamma   90.00
#
_symmetry.space_group_name_H-M   'P 1'
#
loop_
_entity.id
_entity.type
_entity.pdbx_description
1 polymer ?
#
loop_
_entity_poly.entity_id
_entity_poly.type
_entity_poly.pdbx_seq_one_letter_code
_entity_poly.pdbx_strand_id
1 'polypeptide(L)'
;MQLIRKGHGYLFWYPEPDCSRSTEYTQEGIHPGDIGILNDIGSFDFLFNIFREAHDPINGGNVSPGFKPVHLSSAKLLQSRQACYNKIITSVDVSYREISASVSADASGCGYASFSLHALTCTLRIVSTGASFEFSTTRETAAILCLPQSATKYDFLNKLLIKEYSYMHGASWYHYVNSPQYLG
;
A
#
# COMPACT_ATOMS: atom_id res chain seq x y z
N MET A 1 -4.14 14.03 8.59
CA MET A 1 -4.10 13.31 7.29
C MET A 1 -3.48 14.17 6.18
N GLN A 2 -2.18 14.04 5.92
CA GLN A 2 -1.49 14.84 4.90
C GLN A 2 -1.44 14.22 3.51
N LEU A 3 -1.59 12.89 3.37
CA LEU A 3 -1.53 12.23 2.07
C LEU A 3 -2.75 12.50 1.20
N ILE A 4 -3.97 12.48 1.76
CA ILE A 4 -5.18 12.92 1.04
C ILE A 4 -5.04 14.35 0.55
N ARG A 5 -4.55 15.26 1.40
CA ARG A 5 -4.39 16.67 1.04
C ARG A 5 -3.41 16.87 -0.12
N LYS A 6 -2.43 15.96 -0.26
CA LYS A 6 -1.48 15.91 -1.38
C LYS A 6 -1.96 15.05 -2.55
N GLY A 7 -3.17 14.48 -2.50
CA GLY A 7 -3.71 13.60 -3.54
C GLY A 7 -3.03 12.22 -3.60
N HIS A 8 -2.32 11.82 -2.54
CA HIS A 8 -1.62 10.52 -2.45
C HIS A 8 -2.47 9.41 -1.80
N GLY A 9 -3.70 9.71 -1.40
CA GLY A 9 -4.63 8.73 -0.83
C GLY A 9 -4.42 8.46 0.66
N TYR A 10 -4.79 7.26 1.08
CA TYR A 10 -4.64 6.75 2.45
C TYR A 10 -3.50 5.73 2.48
N LEU A 11 -2.72 5.73 3.57
CA LEU A 11 -1.85 4.59 3.88
C LEU A 11 -2.69 3.51 4.56
N PHE A 12 -2.40 2.25 4.25
CA PHE A 12 -2.78 1.16 5.13
C PHE A 12 -1.85 1.15 6.34
N TRP A 13 -2.41 0.97 7.53
CA TRP A 13 -1.62 0.90 8.75
C TRP A 13 -0.91 -0.44 8.89
N TYR A 14 -1.57 -1.51 8.42
CA TYR A 14 -1.05 -2.86 8.36
C TYR A 14 -1.12 -3.33 6.91
N PRO A 15 -0.05 -3.07 6.12
CA PRO A 15 -0.04 -3.38 4.70
C PRO A 15 0.28 -4.86 4.41
N GLU A 16 0.74 -5.63 5.40
CA GLU A 16 0.99 -7.06 5.21
C GLU A 16 -0.31 -7.79 4.82
N PRO A 17 -0.28 -8.62 3.76
CA PRO A 17 -1.42 -9.46 3.44
C PRO A 17 -1.68 -10.43 4.58
N ASP A 18 -2.95 -10.65 4.88
CA ASP A 18 -3.36 -11.64 5.89
C ASP A 18 -2.84 -13.04 5.50
N CYS A 19 -2.02 -13.62 6.38
CA CYS A 19 -1.43 -14.95 6.20
C CYS A 19 -2.47 -16.07 6.09
N SER A 20 -3.72 -15.82 6.46
CA SER A 20 -4.83 -16.77 6.29
C SER A 20 -5.28 -16.94 4.83
N ARG A 21 -4.79 -16.07 3.92
CA ARG A 21 -5.15 -16.07 2.51
C ARG A 21 -4.36 -17.12 1.72
N SER A 22 -4.72 -17.26 0.43
CA SER A 22 -4.01 -18.18 -0.46
C SER A 22 -2.52 -17.83 -0.50
N THR A 23 -1.71 -18.86 -0.71
CA THR A 23 -0.25 -18.70 -0.81
C THR A 23 0.10 -17.72 -1.94
N GLU A 24 -0.67 -17.78 -3.03
CA GLU A 24 -0.58 -16.91 -4.19
C GLU A 24 -0.79 -15.45 -3.81
N TYR A 25 -1.87 -15.13 -3.09
CA TYR A 25 -2.14 -13.75 -2.65
C TYR A 25 -1.14 -13.26 -1.61
N THR A 26 -0.69 -14.12 -0.69
CA THR A 26 0.26 -13.73 0.36
C THR A 26 1.65 -13.40 -0.21
N GLN A 27 2.05 -14.07 -1.29
CA GLN A 27 3.30 -13.79 -2.00
C GLN A 27 3.21 -12.53 -2.87
N GLU A 28 2.07 -12.33 -3.52
CA GLU A 28 1.82 -11.18 -4.40
C GLU A 28 1.56 -9.89 -3.57
N GLY A 29 0.87 -10.00 -2.45
CA GLY A 29 0.43 -8.88 -1.63
C GLY A 29 -0.74 -8.11 -2.25
N ILE A 30 -1.02 -6.93 -1.70
CA ILE A 30 -2.13 -6.08 -2.17
C ILE A 30 -1.86 -5.62 -3.61
N HIS A 31 -2.84 -5.87 -4.46
CA HIS A 31 -2.84 -5.52 -5.86
C HIS A 31 -3.95 -4.54 -6.21
N PRO A 32 -3.73 -3.74 -7.26
CA PRO A 32 -4.83 -2.95 -7.76
C PRO A 32 -5.97 -3.82 -8.29
N GLY A 33 -7.20 -3.38 -8.04
CA GLY A 33 -8.40 -4.16 -8.34
C GLY A 33 -8.88 -5.03 -7.18
N ASP A 34 -8.10 -5.11 -6.10
CA ASP A 34 -8.53 -5.76 -4.87
C ASP A 34 -9.74 -5.04 -4.28
N ILE A 35 -10.75 -5.83 -3.98
CA ILE A 35 -11.89 -5.46 -3.17
C ILE A 35 -11.66 -6.06 -1.80
N GLY A 36 -11.87 -5.27 -0.76
CA GLY A 36 -11.63 -5.70 0.61
C GLY A 36 -12.34 -4.83 1.63
N ILE A 37 -12.30 -5.27 2.88
CA ILE A 37 -12.85 -4.56 4.03
C ILE A 37 -11.69 -3.85 4.73
N LEU A 38 -11.82 -2.53 4.92
CA LEU A 38 -10.93 -1.80 5.81
C LEU A 38 -11.50 -1.93 7.24
N ASN A 39 -10.81 -2.67 8.10
CA ASN A 39 -11.27 -2.90 9.46
C ASN A 39 -10.86 -1.77 10.42
N ASP A 40 -11.36 -1.83 11.65
CA ASP A 40 -11.22 -0.79 12.68
C ASP A 40 -9.78 -0.59 13.16
N ILE A 41 -8.94 -1.63 13.05
CA ILE A 41 -7.50 -1.54 13.30
C ILE A 41 -6.72 -0.99 12.09
N GLY A 42 -7.36 -0.81 10.93
CA GLY A 42 -6.72 -0.25 9.73
C GLY A 42 -5.95 -1.27 8.89
N SER A 43 -6.26 -2.56 9.03
CA SER A 43 -5.83 -3.63 8.14
C SER A 43 -6.81 -3.79 6.97
N PHE A 44 -6.36 -4.44 5.91
CA PHE A 44 -7.15 -4.68 4.70
C PHE A 44 -7.47 -6.17 4.55
N ASP A 45 -8.74 -6.52 4.79
CA ASP A 45 -9.23 -7.89 4.64
C ASP A 45 -9.64 -8.12 3.18
N PHE A 46 -8.78 -8.81 2.44
CA PHE A 46 -9.00 -9.11 1.02
C PHE A 46 -10.27 -9.96 0.79
N LEU A 47 -11.00 -9.67 -0.28
CA LEU A 47 -12.15 -10.45 -0.72
C LEU A 47 -11.86 -11.15 -2.05
N PHE A 48 -11.68 -10.35 -3.10
CA PHE A 48 -11.36 -10.80 -4.45
C PHE A 48 -10.79 -9.64 -5.27
N ASN A 49 -10.09 -9.94 -6.36
CA ASN A 49 -9.59 -8.98 -7.32
C ASN A 49 -10.47 -8.94 -8.58
N ILE A 50 -10.94 -7.74 -8.97
CA ILE A 50 -11.85 -7.56 -10.11
C ILE A 50 -11.22 -7.84 -11.47
N PHE A 51 -9.89 -7.89 -11.57
CA PHE A 51 -9.17 -8.19 -12.82
C PHE A 51 -8.83 -9.68 -12.97
N ARG A 52 -9.14 -10.49 -11.96
CA ARG A 52 -8.91 -11.94 -11.95
C ARG A 52 -10.23 -12.68 -12.18
N GLU A 53 -10.16 -13.83 -12.84
CA GLU A 53 -11.32 -14.71 -13.03
C GLU A 53 -11.85 -15.22 -11.67
N ALA A 54 -13.12 -15.60 -11.60
CA ALA A 54 -13.71 -16.13 -10.36
C ALA A 54 -12.94 -17.36 -9.83
N HIS A 55 -12.48 -18.22 -10.72
CA HIS A 55 -11.75 -19.46 -10.42
C HIS A 55 -10.23 -19.27 -10.41
N ASP A 56 -9.71 -18.05 -10.54
CA ASP A 56 -8.29 -17.78 -10.37
C ASP A 56 -7.86 -18.11 -8.93
N PRO A 57 -6.67 -18.70 -8.68
CA PRO A 57 -6.19 -19.05 -7.34
C PRO A 57 -6.21 -17.89 -6.34
N ILE A 58 -6.06 -16.65 -6.79
CA ILE A 58 -6.15 -15.45 -5.94
C ILE A 58 -7.58 -15.23 -5.46
N ASN A 59 -8.58 -15.38 -6.33
CA ASN A 59 -9.99 -15.21 -5.98
C ASN A 59 -10.56 -16.43 -5.27
N GLY A 60 -10.08 -17.63 -5.59
CA GLY A 60 -10.45 -18.89 -4.93
C GLY A 60 -11.95 -19.21 -4.98
N GLY A 61 -12.70 -18.65 -5.93
CA GLY A 61 -14.16 -18.77 -6.01
C GLY A 61 -14.95 -17.86 -5.05
N ASN A 62 -14.29 -17.09 -4.19
CA ASN A 62 -14.91 -16.25 -3.17
C ASN A 62 -15.32 -14.87 -3.72
N VAL A 63 -16.07 -14.88 -4.82
CA VAL A 63 -16.54 -13.67 -5.50
C VAL A 63 -18.04 -13.45 -5.28
N SER A 64 -18.50 -12.21 -5.39
CA SER A 64 -19.93 -11.89 -5.29
C SER A 64 -20.75 -12.59 -6.39
N PRO A 65 -22.04 -12.93 -6.15
CA PRO A 65 -22.91 -13.52 -7.15
C PRO A 65 -22.96 -12.71 -8.45
N GLY A 66 -22.84 -13.39 -9.60
CA GLY A 66 -22.87 -12.75 -10.92
C GLY A 66 -21.62 -11.94 -11.26
N PHE A 67 -20.53 -12.10 -10.50
CA PHE A 67 -19.23 -11.48 -10.78
C PHE A 67 -18.76 -11.74 -12.22
N LYS A 68 -18.27 -10.67 -12.85
CA LYS A 68 -17.64 -10.73 -14.18
C LYS A 68 -16.34 -9.95 -14.15
N PRO A 69 -15.19 -10.55 -14.46
CA PRO A 69 -13.92 -9.84 -14.38
C PRO A 69 -13.87 -8.65 -15.35
N VAL A 70 -13.20 -7.60 -14.90
CA VAL A 70 -12.88 -6.44 -15.71
C VAL A 70 -11.64 -6.77 -16.53
N HIS A 71 -11.83 -7.04 -17.82
CA HIS A 71 -10.69 -7.30 -18.69
C HIS A 71 -9.98 -6.00 -19.04
N LEU A 72 -8.72 -5.89 -18.61
CA LEU A 72 -7.82 -4.83 -19.04
C LEU A 72 -7.37 -5.13 -20.48
N SER A 73 -8.18 -4.73 -21.46
CA SER A 73 -7.94 -5.00 -22.89
C SER A 73 -6.74 -4.26 -23.50
N SER A 74 -5.91 -3.60 -22.69
CA SER A 74 -4.69 -2.93 -23.16
C SER A 74 -3.65 -2.74 -22.04
N ALA A 75 -2.39 -3.06 -22.35
CA ALA A 75 -1.22 -2.78 -21.51
C ALA A 75 -1.05 -1.28 -21.17
N LYS A 76 -1.80 -0.38 -21.82
CA LYS A 76 -1.89 1.05 -21.47
C LYS A 76 -2.74 1.34 -20.23
N LEU A 77 -3.59 0.42 -19.77
CA LEU A 77 -4.55 0.74 -18.69
C LEU A 77 -3.92 0.71 -17.30
N LEU A 78 -2.89 -0.12 -17.14
CA LEU A 78 -2.13 -0.27 -15.92
C LEU A 78 -0.64 -0.11 -16.25
N GLN A 79 -0.04 0.99 -15.81
CA GLN A 79 1.39 1.17 -15.92
C GLN A 79 2.05 0.84 -14.59
N SER A 80 2.75 -0.28 -14.54
CA SER A 80 3.71 -0.53 -13.47
C SER A 80 4.97 0.28 -13.77
N ARG A 81 5.42 1.06 -12.80
CA ARG A 81 6.73 1.70 -12.80
C ARG A 81 7.41 1.26 -11.52
N GLN A 82 8.71 0.96 -11.59
CA GLN A 82 9.49 0.89 -10.36
C GLN A 82 9.30 2.22 -9.64
N ALA A 83 8.82 2.17 -8.38
CA ALA A 83 8.56 3.39 -7.63
C ALA A 83 9.87 4.16 -7.61
N CYS A 84 9.85 5.41 -8.08
CA CYS A 84 11.06 6.20 -8.26
C CYS A 84 11.87 6.17 -6.96
N TYR A 85 13.05 5.55 -7.02
CA TYR A 85 14.05 5.54 -5.96
C TYR A 85 14.23 6.98 -5.44
N ASN A 86 14.41 7.14 -4.12
CA ASN A 86 14.53 8.41 -3.39
C ASN A 86 13.26 9.27 -3.24
N LYS A 87 12.06 8.75 -3.52
CA LYS A 87 10.82 9.45 -3.13
C LYS A 87 10.47 9.20 -1.67
N ILE A 88 10.97 10.10 -0.83
CA ILE A 88 10.47 10.27 0.53
C ILE A 88 9.22 11.13 0.48
N ILE A 89 8.13 10.63 1.08
CA ILE A 89 6.93 11.45 1.31
C ILE A 89 6.86 11.77 2.79
N THR A 90 6.95 13.06 3.11
CA THR A 90 6.88 13.54 4.49
C THR A 90 5.67 14.45 4.72
N SER A 91 5.33 14.61 5.99
CA SER A 91 4.56 15.73 6.50
C SER A 91 5.13 17.08 6.07
N VAL A 92 4.28 18.10 5.96
CA VAL A 92 4.71 19.44 5.53
C VAL A 92 5.73 20.07 6.51
N ASP A 93 5.59 19.79 7.81
CA ASP A 93 6.48 20.29 8.86
C ASP A 93 7.70 19.39 9.14
N VAL A 94 7.89 18.32 8.35
CA VAL A 94 9.07 17.44 8.50
C VAL A 94 10.14 17.90 7.52
N SER A 95 11.27 18.31 8.07
CA SER A 95 12.50 18.50 7.32
C SER A 95 13.21 17.17 7.16
N TYR A 96 13.88 16.96 6.02
CA TYR A 96 14.72 15.77 5.85
C TYR A 96 16.00 16.09 5.09
N ARG A 97 17.05 15.30 5.36
CA ARG A 97 18.29 15.30 4.60
C ARG A 97 18.78 13.88 4.36
N GLU A 98 19.30 13.64 3.18
CA GLU A 98 20.05 12.43 2.86
C GLU A 98 21.46 12.55 3.46
N ILE A 99 21.89 11.52 4.16
CA ILE A 99 23.23 11.41 4.74
C ILE A 99 24.00 10.46 3.84
N SER A 100 25.02 10.97 3.15
CA SER A 100 25.91 10.17 2.31
C SER A 100 26.48 9.02 3.14
N ALA A 101 26.21 7.77 2.73
CA ALA A 101 26.74 6.60 3.39
C ALA A 101 28.26 6.53 3.15
N SER A 102 29.07 6.81 4.17
CA SER A 102 30.43 6.28 4.20
C SER A 102 30.29 4.77 4.40
N VAL A 103 30.57 3.99 3.36
CA VAL A 103 30.53 2.53 3.39
C VAL A 103 31.48 2.05 4.49
N SER A 104 30.96 1.70 5.67
CA SER A 104 31.70 0.83 6.59
C SER A 104 31.29 -0.60 6.25
N ALA A 105 32.29 -1.40 5.88
CA ALA A 105 32.14 -2.72 5.29
C ALA A 105 31.81 -3.82 6.32
N ASP A 106 31.25 -3.45 7.48
CA ASP A 106 31.16 -4.32 8.66
C ASP A 106 29.79 -4.33 9.36
N ALA A 107 28.79 -3.60 8.86
CA ALA A 107 27.42 -3.75 9.36
C ALA A 107 26.73 -4.93 8.66
N SER A 108 26.40 -5.97 9.42
CA SER A 108 25.38 -6.95 9.06
C SER A 108 24.20 -6.22 8.40
N GLY A 109 23.86 -6.60 7.17
CA GLY A 109 23.05 -5.80 6.22
C GLY A 109 21.58 -5.52 6.58
N CYS A 110 21.24 -5.42 7.85
CA CYS A 110 19.93 -4.98 8.33
C CYS A 110 19.99 -3.48 8.66
N GLY A 111 19.17 -2.68 7.98
CA GLY A 111 18.99 -1.28 8.33
C GLY A 111 18.46 -1.09 9.75
N TYR A 112 18.69 0.09 10.34
CA TYR A 112 18.18 0.45 11.66
C TYR A 112 17.49 1.81 11.63
N ALA A 113 16.55 2.01 12.56
CA ALA A 113 15.95 3.30 12.83
C ALA A 113 16.31 3.74 14.25
N SER A 114 16.71 5.00 14.43
CA SER A 114 16.96 5.59 15.75
C SER A 114 16.24 6.92 15.91
N PHE A 115 15.74 7.13 17.12
CA PHE A 115 15.00 8.33 17.50
C PHE A 115 15.79 9.12 18.54
N SER A 116 15.87 10.43 18.38
CA SER A 116 16.41 11.33 19.40
C SER A 116 15.53 12.57 19.57
N LEU A 117 15.46 13.06 20.81
CA LEU A 117 14.79 14.29 21.16
C LEU A 117 15.83 15.27 21.69
N HIS A 118 15.96 16.43 21.06
CA HIS A 118 16.83 17.51 21.53
C HIS A 118 16.06 18.82 21.55
N ALA A 119 15.92 19.40 22.75
CA ALA A 119 15.02 20.53 23.01
C ALA A 119 13.60 20.23 22.48
N LEU A 120 13.10 21.07 21.57
CA LEU A 120 11.77 20.93 20.94
C LEU A 120 11.81 20.19 19.60
N THR A 121 12.95 19.58 19.24
CA THR A 121 13.12 18.89 17.94
C THR A 121 13.20 17.40 18.14
N CYS A 122 12.26 16.69 17.51
CA CYS A 122 12.27 15.25 17.35
C CYS A 122 13.02 14.90 16.06
N THR A 123 14.00 14.00 16.16
CA THR A 123 14.82 13.54 15.03
C THR A 123 14.71 12.03 14.87
N LEU A 124 14.38 11.56 13.66
CA LEU A 124 14.36 10.16 13.28
C LEU A 124 15.47 9.93 12.25
N ARG A 125 16.39 9.01 12.52
CA ARG A 125 17.39 8.53 11.55
C ARG A 125 17.01 7.15 11.07
N ILE A 126 16.97 6.96 9.77
CA ILE A 126 16.79 5.66 9.13
C ILE A 126 18.05 5.37 8.33
N VAL A 127 18.74 4.29 8.65
CA VAL A 127 19.94 3.83 7.97
C VAL A 127 19.61 2.51 7.31
N SER A 128 19.84 2.40 6.00
CA SER A 128 19.64 1.18 5.22
C SER A 128 20.85 0.92 4.32
N THR A 129 20.93 -0.28 3.74
CA THR A 129 21.91 -0.64 2.73
C THR A 129 21.71 0.24 1.48
N GLY A 130 22.56 1.26 1.32
CA GLY A 130 22.58 2.14 0.16
C GLY A 130 22.01 3.55 0.36
N ALA A 131 21.27 3.84 1.43
CA ALA A 131 20.81 5.19 1.73
C ALA A 131 20.59 5.40 3.24
N SER A 132 20.92 6.59 3.72
CA SER A 132 20.61 7.01 5.10
C SER A 132 19.87 8.35 5.06
N PHE A 133 18.83 8.47 5.86
CA PHE A 133 18.00 9.67 5.93
C PHE A 133 17.87 10.11 7.38
N GLU A 134 17.92 11.42 7.58
CA GLU A 134 17.54 12.04 8.84
C GLU A 134 16.33 12.93 8.61
N PHE A 135 15.33 12.75 9.46
CA PHE A 135 14.09 13.50 9.50
C PHE A 135 14.04 14.28 10.80
N SER A 136 13.56 15.52 10.75
CA SER A 136 13.34 16.32 11.94
C SER A 136 12.02 17.07 11.89
N THR A 137 11.39 17.22 13.05
CA THR A 137 10.14 17.96 13.24
C THR A 137 10.09 18.57 14.63
N THR A 138 9.39 19.69 14.76
CA THR A 138 9.03 20.29 16.05
C THR A 138 7.56 20.07 16.40
N ARG A 139 6.85 19.26 15.60
CA ARG A 139 5.45 18.88 15.84
C ARG A 139 5.38 17.61 16.67
N GLU A 140 4.33 17.49 17.46
CA GLU A 140 3.99 16.29 18.24
C GLU A 140 3.59 15.10 17.34
N THR A 141 3.17 15.36 16.10
CA THR A 141 2.81 14.33 15.13
C THR A 141 3.46 14.58 13.77
N ALA A 142 3.98 13.51 13.17
CA ALA A 142 4.59 13.50 11.85
C ALA A 142 4.37 12.14 11.19
N ALA A 143 4.36 12.13 9.86
CA ALA A 143 4.29 10.94 9.04
C ALA A 143 5.42 10.99 8.01
N ILE A 144 6.14 9.88 7.89
CA ILE A 144 7.26 9.69 6.97
C ILE A 144 7.01 8.36 6.27
N LEU A 145 7.01 8.39 4.94
CA LEU A 145 6.94 7.20 4.10
C LEU A 145 8.24 7.09 3.30
N CYS A 146 9.02 6.06 3.62
CA CYS A 146 10.22 5.68 2.90
C CYS A 146 9.93 4.41 2.09
N LEU A 147 10.00 4.51 0.77
CA LEU A 147 9.75 3.36 -0.12
C LEU A 147 11.06 2.58 -0.34
N PRO A 148 11.07 1.24 -0.16
CA PRO A 148 12.24 0.42 -0.47
C PRO A 148 12.51 0.39 -1.98
N GLN A 149 13.72 -0.05 -2.37
CA GLN A 149 14.12 -0.14 -3.78
C GLN A 149 13.25 -1.12 -4.60
N SER A 150 12.66 -2.11 -3.93
CA SER A 150 11.71 -3.07 -4.51
C SER A 150 10.28 -2.52 -4.62
N ALA A 151 10.00 -1.31 -4.13
CA ALA A 151 8.67 -0.74 -4.21
C ALA A 151 8.24 -0.53 -5.67
N THR A 152 7.00 -0.90 -5.96
CA THR A 152 6.40 -0.77 -7.28
C THR A 152 5.23 0.21 -7.20
N LYS A 153 5.17 1.13 -8.17
CA LYS A 153 4.07 2.07 -8.32
C LYS A 153 3.17 1.62 -9.47
N TYR A 154 1.90 1.45 -9.17
CA TYR A 154 0.87 1.16 -10.17
C TYR A 154 0.08 2.43 -10.51
N ASP A 155 0.12 2.84 -11.78
CA ASP A 155 -0.67 3.95 -12.30
C ASP A 155 -1.83 3.41 -13.15
N PHE A 156 -3.06 3.58 -12.63
CA PHE A 156 -4.29 3.31 -13.39
C PHE A 156 -4.66 4.51 -14.25
N LEU A 157 -4.55 4.32 -15.57
CA LEU A 157 -4.83 5.40 -16.51
C LEU A 157 -6.34 5.55 -16.79
N ASN A 158 -7.12 4.48 -16.62
CA ASN A 158 -8.58 4.52 -16.79
C ASN A 158 -9.32 4.40 -15.45
N LYS A 159 -9.30 5.48 -14.68
CA LYS A 159 -10.03 5.56 -13.39
C LYS A 159 -11.55 5.52 -13.57
N LEU A 160 -12.06 5.93 -14.74
CA LEU A 160 -13.48 5.91 -15.08
C LEU A 160 -14.03 4.48 -15.14
N LEU A 161 -13.31 3.57 -15.80
CA LEU A 161 -13.65 2.15 -15.86
C LEU A 161 -13.85 1.54 -14.46
N ILE A 162 -12.89 1.76 -13.56
CA ILE A 162 -12.97 1.27 -12.18
C ILE A 162 -14.16 1.91 -11.47
N LYS A 163 -14.32 3.23 -11.60
CA LYS A 163 -15.42 3.95 -10.95
C LYS A 163 -16.79 3.44 -11.40
N GLU A 164 -17.00 3.25 -12.69
CA GLU A 164 -18.26 2.74 -13.25
C GLU A 164 -18.51 1.30 -12.81
N TYR A 165 -17.49 0.44 -12.86
CA TYR A 165 -17.60 -0.94 -12.42
C TYR A 165 -17.92 -1.02 -10.91
N SER A 166 -17.21 -0.27 -10.07
CA SER A 166 -17.49 -0.18 -8.64
C SER A 166 -18.87 0.40 -8.34
N TYR A 167 -19.35 1.36 -9.12
CA TYR A 167 -20.69 1.92 -8.95
C TYR A 167 -21.78 0.88 -9.27
N MET A 168 -21.61 0.13 -10.37
CA MET A 168 -22.56 -0.89 -10.81
C MET A 168 -22.65 -2.08 -9.86
N HIS A 169 -21.53 -2.48 -9.23
CA HIS A 169 -21.44 -3.71 -8.46
C HIS A 169 -21.28 -3.50 -6.94
N GLY A 170 -20.98 -2.28 -6.49
CA GLY A 170 -20.70 -1.99 -5.08
C GLY A 170 -21.81 -2.43 -4.12
N ALA A 171 -23.08 -2.25 -4.51
CA ALA A 171 -24.22 -2.72 -3.72
C ALA A 171 -24.21 -4.26 -3.57
N SER A 172 -23.96 -5.00 -4.66
CA SER A 172 -23.87 -6.47 -4.59
C SER A 172 -22.70 -6.96 -3.75
N TRP A 173 -21.57 -6.26 -3.78
CA TRP A 173 -20.40 -6.60 -2.94
C TRP A 173 -20.73 -6.39 -1.47
N TYR A 174 -21.35 -5.26 -1.13
CA TYR A 174 -21.79 -4.96 0.23
C TYR A 174 -22.78 -6.02 0.74
N HIS A 175 -23.78 -6.40 -0.06
CA HIS A 175 -24.72 -7.44 0.34
C HIS A 175 -24.07 -8.82 0.47
N TYR A 176 -23.11 -9.14 -0.40
CA TYR A 176 -22.37 -10.41 -0.35
C TYR A 176 -21.61 -10.55 0.97
N VAL A 177 -20.82 -9.55 1.36
CA VAL A 177 -20.01 -9.62 2.60
C VAL A 177 -20.84 -9.57 3.87
N ASN A 178 -22.04 -8.98 3.82
CA ASN A 178 -22.98 -8.97 4.93
C ASN A 178 -23.97 -10.14 4.89
N SER A 179 -23.80 -11.08 3.95
CA SER A 179 -24.69 -12.23 3.83
C SER A 179 -24.33 -13.32 4.85
N PRO A 180 -25.31 -14.13 5.28
CA PRO A 180 -25.03 -15.30 6.12
C PRO A 180 -24.07 -16.31 5.49
N GLN A 181 -23.93 -16.30 4.16
CA GLN A 181 -23.03 -17.19 3.42
C GLN A 181 -21.55 -16.79 3.58
N TYR A 182 -21.28 -15.51 3.84
CA TYR A 182 -19.93 -14.98 4.03
C TYR A 182 -19.56 -14.88 5.52
N LEU A 183 -20.54 -14.65 6.40
CA LEU A 183 -20.35 -14.55 7.85
C LEU A 183 -20.43 -15.90 8.59
N GLY A 184 -20.74 -16.98 7.87
CA GLY A 184 -21.00 -18.32 8.41
C GLY A 184 -19.79 -19.24 8.34
#